data_AF-A0A7J8MTT8-F1
#
_entry.id   AF-A0A7J8MTT8-F1
#
_cell.length_a   1.000
_cell.length_b   1.000
_cell.length_c   1.000
_cell.angle_alpha   90.00
_cell.angle_beta   90.00
_cell.angle_gamma   90.00
#
_symmetry.space_group_name_H-M   'P 1'
#
loop_
_entity.id
_entity.type
_entity.pdbx_description
1 polymer ?
#
loop_
_entity_poly.entity_id
_entity_poly.type
_entity_poly.pdbx_seq_one_letter_code
_entity_poly.pdbx_strand_id
1 'polypeptide(L)'
;MVDLHNVGTFNADMRFKAGYLNELERMLEKVLPHAMLKAKPNLESRIRTLKRDLTIVYDMLSGKDNGSFCWDKHRLMVVVEDAVWNAYISQKIKPQGNMFKQLQIF
;
A
#
# COMPACT_ATOMS: atom_id res chain seq x y z
N MET A 1 12.36 0.91 -4.06
CA MET A 1 11.84 0.06 -5.16
C MET A 1 12.87 -0.12 -6.27
N VAL A 2 13.69 0.91 -6.53
CA VAL A 2 14.83 0.87 -7.48
C VAL A 2 15.95 -0.07 -7.01
N ASP A 3 16.18 -0.20 -5.70
CA ASP A 3 17.31 -0.98 -5.18
C ASP A 3 17.19 -2.50 -5.36
N LEU A 4 15.97 -3.03 -5.53
CA LEU A 4 15.78 -4.46 -5.77
C LEU A 4 16.11 -4.87 -7.22
N HIS A 5 16.01 -3.92 -8.15
CA HIS A 5 16.29 -4.11 -9.57
C HIS A 5 17.81 -4.17 -9.86
N ASN A 6 18.61 -3.46 -9.08
CA ASN A 6 20.07 -3.38 -9.26
C ASN A 6 20.85 -4.62 -8.79
N VAL A 7 20.21 -5.55 -8.07
CA VAL A 7 20.82 -6.84 -7.65
C VAL A 7 20.82 -7.88 -8.79
N GLY A 8 20.30 -7.53 -9.98
CA GLY A 8 20.44 -8.35 -11.19
C GLY A 8 19.66 -9.66 -11.18
N THR A 9 18.72 -9.85 -10.25
CA THR A 9 18.01 -11.14 -10.09
C THR A 9 16.49 -11.07 -10.27
N PHE A 10 15.89 -9.88 -10.39
CA PHE A 10 14.43 -9.74 -10.43
C PHE A 10 13.94 -9.01 -11.68
N ASN A 11 13.48 -9.80 -12.65
CA ASN A 11 12.69 -9.33 -13.80
C ASN A 11 11.27 -8.98 -13.34
N ALA A 12 10.76 -7.81 -13.72
CA ALA A 12 9.42 -7.34 -13.37
C ALA A 12 8.28 -8.28 -13.82
N ASP A 13 8.53 -9.12 -14.83
CA ASP A 13 7.53 -10.03 -15.41
C ASP A 13 7.55 -11.47 -14.87
N MET A 14 8.48 -11.83 -13.97
CA MET A 14 8.54 -13.17 -13.38
C MET A 14 8.22 -13.12 -11.89
N ARG A 15 6.90 -13.05 -11.60
CA ARG A 15 6.20 -13.66 -10.46
C ARG A 15 7.14 -14.00 -9.30
N PHE A 16 7.23 -13.09 -8.32
CA PHE A 16 7.93 -13.23 -7.03
C PHE A 16 8.18 -14.69 -6.64
N LYS A 17 9.35 -15.19 -7.06
CA LYS A 17 9.75 -16.59 -6.90
C LYS A 17 9.79 -16.90 -5.40
N ALA A 18 9.48 -18.15 -5.04
CA ALA A 18 9.54 -18.63 -3.66
C ALA A 18 10.84 -18.17 -2.99
N GLY A 19 10.73 -17.49 -1.84
CA GLY A 19 11.88 -16.96 -1.09
C GLY A 19 12.03 -15.44 -1.06
N TYR A 20 11.27 -14.65 -1.85
CA TYR A 20 11.34 -13.17 -1.82
C TYR A 20 11.18 -12.57 -0.41
N LEU A 21 10.28 -13.10 0.43
CA LEU A 21 10.10 -12.60 1.79
C LEU A 21 11.35 -12.80 2.66
N ASN A 22 12.09 -13.89 2.45
CA ASN A 22 13.33 -14.16 3.17
C ASN A 22 14.45 -13.23 2.71
N GLU A 23 14.48 -12.91 1.41
CA GLU A 23 15.43 -11.92 0.88
C GLU A 23 15.14 -10.52 1.44
N LEU A 24 13.87 -10.12 1.50
CA LEU A 24 13.47 -8.89 2.16
C LEU A 24 13.85 -8.84 3.64
N GLU A 25 13.63 -9.93 4.38
CA GLU A 25 14.08 -10.04 5.78
C GLU A 25 15.59 -9.78 5.86
N ARG A 26 16.39 -10.43 5.01
CA ARG A 26 17.84 -10.25 4.97
C ARG A 26 18.26 -8.82 4.64
N MET A 27 17.59 -8.17 3.69
CA MET A 27 17.87 -6.77 3.35
C MET A 27 17.51 -5.82 4.49
N LEU A 28 16.36 -6.04 5.13
CA LEU A 28 15.90 -5.22 6.25
C LEU A 28 16.79 -5.38 7.48
N GLU A 29 17.31 -6.58 7.77
CA GLU A 29 18.27 -6.77 8.86
C GLU A 29 19.58 -6.00 8.62
N LYS A 30 19.99 -5.80 7.36
CA LYS A 30 21.16 -4.97 7.03
C LYS A 30 20.90 -3.48 7.23
N VAL A 31 19.72 -2.99 6.85
CA VAL A 31 19.37 -1.55 6.91
C VAL A 31 18.92 -1.16 8.32
N LEU A 32 18.22 -2.06 9.00
CA LEU A 32 17.65 -1.89 10.33
C LEU A 32 18.02 -3.10 11.19
N PRO A 33 19.32 -3.28 11.50
CA PRO A 33 19.72 -4.32 12.44
C PRO A 33 18.96 -4.05 13.74
N HIS A 34 18.45 -5.08 14.40
CA HIS A 34 17.59 -4.99 15.61
C HIS A 34 16.09 -4.71 15.39
N ALA A 35 15.60 -4.55 14.16
CA ALA A 35 14.14 -4.42 13.94
C ALA A 35 13.38 -5.73 14.21
N MET A 36 14.09 -6.87 14.28
CA MET A 36 13.55 -8.22 14.55
C MET A 36 12.38 -8.59 13.62
N LEU A 37 12.37 -8.07 12.39
CA LEU A 37 11.31 -8.30 11.41
C LEU A 37 11.51 -9.65 10.71
N LYS A 38 10.58 -10.58 10.88
CA LYS A 38 10.61 -11.87 10.18
C LYS A 38 9.78 -11.89 8.91
N ALA A 39 10.24 -12.66 7.92
CA ALA A 39 9.52 -12.94 6.67
C ALA A 39 8.06 -13.31 6.95
N LYS A 40 7.85 -14.18 7.94
CA LYS A 40 6.54 -14.48 8.51
C LYS A 40 6.58 -14.39 10.04
N PRO A 41 5.51 -13.88 10.68
CA PRO A 41 4.30 -13.32 10.07
C PRO A 41 4.44 -11.84 9.66
N ASN A 42 5.53 -11.16 10.04
CA ASN A 42 5.60 -9.69 10.03
C ASN A 42 5.61 -9.09 8.61
N LEU A 43 6.52 -9.53 7.74
CA LEU A 43 6.63 -8.96 6.39
C LEU A 43 5.45 -9.39 5.51
N GLU A 44 5.00 -10.64 5.65
CA GLU A 44 3.82 -11.14 4.92
C GLU A 44 2.58 -10.31 5.24
N SER A 45 2.29 -10.05 6.52
CA SER A 45 1.10 -9.28 6.90
C SER A 45 1.20 -7.82 6.43
N ARG A 46 2.37 -7.18 6.59
CA ARG A 46 2.59 -5.81 6.12
C ARG A 46 2.42 -5.67 4.62
N ILE A 47 2.99 -6.58 3.82
CA ILE A 47 2.83 -6.56 2.36
C ILE A 47 1.37 -6.79 1.97
N ARG A 48 0.67 -7.70 2.66
CA ARG A 48 -0.76 -7.94 2.40
C ARG A 48 -1.59 -6.67 2.67
N THR A 49 -1.34 -5.99 3.78
CA THR A 49 -2.01 -4.72 4.11
C THR A 49 -1.67 -3.64 3.08
N LEU A 50 -0.39 -3.44 2.75
CA LEU A 50 0.05 -2.47 1.75
C LEU A 50 -0.59 -2.70 0.38
N LYS A 51 -0.66 -3.96 -0.07
CA LYS A 51 -1.32 -4.29 -1.34
C LYS A 51 -2.80 -3.91 -1.32
N ARG A 52 -3.50 -4.22 -0.22
CA ARG A 52 -4.92 -3.88 -0.06
C ARG A 52 -5.12 -2.36 -0.10
N ASP A 53 -4.33 -1.62 0.67
CA ASP A 53 -4.46 -0.16 0.76
C ASP A 53 -4.12 0.51 -0.57
N LEU A 54 -3.08 0.05 -1.27
CA LEU A 54 -2.73 0.55 -2.61
C LEU A 54 -3.82 0.24 -3.64
N THR A 55 -4.47 -0.92 -3.58
CA THR A 55 -5.62 -1.21 -4.45
C THR A 55 -6.78 -0.26 -4.17
N ILE A 56 -7.08 0.06 -2.91
CA ILE A 56 -8.13 1.02 -2.56
C ILE A 56 -7.81 2.41 -3.14
N VAL A 57 -6.58 2.90 -2.97
CA VAL A 57 -6.15 4.20 -3.51
C VAL A 57 -6.20 4.19 -5.04
N TYR A 58 -5.73 3.11 -5.67
CA TYR A 58 -5.80 2.96 -7.11
C TYR A 58 -7.25 3.04 -7.59
N ASP A 59 -8.17 2.28 -6.98
CA ASP A 59 -9.58 2.28 -7.33
C ASP A 59 -10.24 3.66 -7.15
N MET A 60 -9.86 4.41 -6.11
CA MET A 60 -10.30 5.80 -5.90
C MET A 60 -9.84 6.70 -7.06
N LEU A 61 -8.57 6.61 -7.45
CA LEU A 61 -7.97 7.45 -8.49
C LEU A 61 -8.34 7.03 -9.91
N SER A 62 -8.63 5.75 -10.15
CA SER A 62 -9.02 5.19 -11.45
C SER A 62 -10.54 5.05 -11.61
N GLY A 63 -11.31 5.52 -10.63
CA GLY A 63 -12.76 5.35 -10.55
C GLY A 63 -13.50 5.90 -11.78
N LYS A 64 -14.64 5.26 -12.09
CA LYS A 64 -15.50 5.58 -13.25
C LYS A 64 -16.11 6.99 -13.18
N ASP A 65 -16.12 7.59 -12.00
CA ASP A 65 -16.59 8.95 -11.74
C ASP A 65 -15.44 9.96 -11.93
N ASN A 66 -14.94 10.03 -13.17
CA ASN A 66 -14.06 11.05 -13.76
C ASN A 66 -13.40 12.07 -12.80
N GLY A 67 -12.45 11.63 -11.96
CA GLY A 67 -11.47 12.53 -11.34
C GLY A 67 -11.91 13.30 -10.10
N SER A 68 -12.98 12.89 -9.41
CA SER A 68 -13.36 13.52 -8.14
C SER A 68 -12.32 13.29 -7.03
N PHE A 69 -11.59 12.17 -7.08
CA PHE A 69 -10.44 11.90 -6.22
C PHE A 69 -9.17 12.32 -6.93
N CYS A 70 -8.35 13.14 -6.26
CA CYS A 70 -7.07 13.61 -6.76
C CYS A 70 -5.94 13.24 -5.79
N TRP A 71 -4.75 12.97 -6.33
CA TRP A 71 -3.55 12.76 -5.50
C TRP A 71 -2.83 14.09 -5.25
N ASP A 72 -2.78 14.51 -3.99
CA ASP A 72 -1.96 15.64 -3.56
C ASP A 72 -0.51 15.18 -3.37
N LYS A 73 0.36 15.58 -4.31
CA LYS A 73 1.79 15.24 -4.30
C LYS A 73 2.56 15.90 -3.15
N HIS A 74 2.08 17.03 -2.62
CA HIS A 74 2.75 17.74 -1.54
C HIS A 74 2.43 17.11 -0.18
N ARG A 75 1.18 16.67 -0.01
CA ARG A 75 0.69 16.04 1.22
C ARG A 75 0.78 14.52 1.21
N LEU A 76 1.12 13.92 0.07
CA LEU A 76 1.17 12.47 -0.16
C LEU A 76 -0.14 11.77 0.24
N MET A 77 -1.27 12.36 -0.15
CA MET A 77 -2.60 11.86 0.21
C MET A 77 -3.63 12.05 -0.90
N VAL A 78 -4.71 11.29 -0.83
CA VAL A 78 -5.88 11.50 -1.68
C VAL A 78 -6.70 12.67 -1.13
N VAL A 79 -7.03 13.62 -1.99
CA VAL A 79 -7.87 14.79 -1.70
C VAL A 79 -9.12 14.72 -2.55
N VAL A 80 -10.25 15.07 -1.95
CA VAL A 80 -11.58 15.00 -2.55
C VAL A 80 -12.52 15.92 -1.78
N GLU A 81 -13.62 16.33 -2.41
CA GLU A 81 -14.70 17.05 -1.73
C GLU A 81 -15.44 16.16 -0.72
N ASP A 82 -15.86 16.75 0.40
CA ASP A 82 -16.57 16.04 1.47
C ASP A 82 -17.82 15.30 0.97
N ALA A 83 -18.57 15.89 0.03
CA ALA A 83 -19.77 15.27 -0.55
C ALA A 83 -19.44 13.97 -1.29
N VAL A 84 -18.36 13.96 -2.07
CA VAL A 84 -17.89 12.78 -2.82
C VAL A 84 -17.33 11.74 -1.85
N TRP A 85 -16.57 12.15 -0.84
CA TRP A 85 -16.09 11.24 0.21
C TRP A 85 -17.26 10.55 0.93
N ASN A 86 -18.27 11.31 1.35
CA ASN A 86 -19.45 10.80 2.05
C ASN A 86 -20.28 9.85 1.16
N ALA A 87 -20.39 10.12 -0.14
CA ALA A 87 -21.04 9.22 -1.08
C ALA A 87 -20.25 7.92 -1.26
N TYR A 88 -18.91 8.00 -1.38
CA TYR A 88 -18.04 6.85 -1.52
C TYR A 88 -18.10 5.92 -0.31
N ILE A 89 -17.98 6.46 0.92
CA ILE A 89 -18.05 5.64 2.14
C ILE A 89 -19.43 5.01 2.32
N SER A 90 -20.52 5.72 1.99
CA SER A 90 -21.89 5.19 2.08
C SER A 90 -22.12 4.00 1.15
N GLN A 91 -21.43 3.96 0.01
CA GLN A 91 -21.52 2.87 -0.96
C GLN A 91 -20.59 1.69 -0.64
N LYS A 92 -19.40 1.96 -0.06
CA LYS A 92 -18.33 0.96 0.13
C LYS A 92 -18.25 0.39 1.55
N ILE A 93 -18.64 1.17 2.56
CA ILE A 93 -18.59 0.77 3.97
C ILE A 93 -19.99 0.35 4.40
N LYS A 94 -20.26 -0.96 4.44
CA LYS A 94 -21.34 -1.46 5.31
C LYS A 94 -20.98 -1.10 6.76
N PRO A 95 -21.95 -0.70 7.62
CA PRO A 95 -21.67 -0.22 8.96
C PRO A 95 -21.02 -1.33 9.79
N GLN A 96 -19.70 -1.34 9.82
CA GLN A 96 -18.88 -2.03 10.80
C GLN A 96 -17.90 -0.96 11.29
N GLY A 97 -17.93 -0.75 12.59
CA GLY A 97 -17.47 0.47 13.24
C GLY A 97 -16.01 0.83 12.99
N ASN A 98 -15.78 2.14 13.12
CA ASN A 98 -14.50 2.84 13.19
C ASN A 98 -13.73 2.92 11.87
N MET A 99 -13.69 4.11 11.26
CA MET A 99 -12.52 4.48 10.48
C MET A 99 -12.25 5.99 10.54
N PHE A 100 -11.06 6.28 11.04
CA PHE A 100 -10.45 7.59 11.23
C PHE A 100 -10.44 8.39 9.92
N LYS A 101 -10.76 9.69 10.04
CA LYS A 101 -10.92 10.66 8.95
C LYS A 101 -9.63 11.06 8.22
N GLN A 102 -8.57 10.26 8.25
CA GLN A 102 -7.35 10.54 7.49
C GLN A 102 -6.61 9.23 7.26
N LEU A 103 -6.66 8.72 6.02
CA LEU A 103 -5.65 7.78 5.56
C LEU A 103 -4.39 8.60 5.25
N GLN A 104 -3.56 8.81 6.28
CA GLN A 104 -2.21 9.31 6.06
C GLN A 104 -1.37 8.12 5.60
N ILE A 105 -1.04 8.09 4.32
CA ILE A 105 -0.15 7.06 3.75
C ILE A 105 1.27 7.56 4.00
N PHE A 106 1.78 7.16 5.17
CA PHE A 106 3.08 7.47 5.78
C PHE A 106 3.26 8.90 6.32
#